data_AF-A0A959QAX6-F1
#
_entry.id   AF-A0A959QAX6-F1
#
_cell.length_a   1.000
_cell.length_b   1.000
_cell.length_c   1.000
_cell.angle_alpha   90.00
_cell.angle_beta   90.00
_cell.angle_gamma   90.00
#
_symmetry.space_group_name_H-M   'P 1'
#
loop_
_entity.id
_entity.type
_entity.pdbx_description
1 polymer ?
#
loop_
_entity_poly.entity_id
_entity_poly.type
_entity_poly.pdbx_seq_one_letter_code
_entity_poly.pdbx_strand_id
1 'polypeptide(L)'
;MKKVLLSLVALLLLASTGMYGQEDAGKAYKKAKTLLGNFNVDPSNNEGKLQEAKQLIDVAAASGELKSDAKFWITRGEIYNTLASQDINKLLINPEYKLPEGTEKNASEAVEAYKMAISAAEKKYETRDAQTGLSESARLLNAVGNQHLQLQEYAEAYSALQKVLDVHNLMAKEGAEPVFENPEDVDQHTFVTAFCARQANQTEAAKSLFKTLYDKDYAEPQVYANYFSMLSVEEGQEDAALAVMEKGKKLFPGNTELLFAEINYYLREERLDDLVGKLKQAIEKEPENVS
;
A
#
# COMPACT_ATOMS: atom_id res chain seq x y z
N MET A 1 34.03 -34.11 20.81
CA MET A 1 32.57 -34.00 20.98
C MET A 1 31.96 -32.78 20.29
N LYS A 2 32.50 -31.56 20.46
CA LYS A 2 31.96 -30.34 19.78
C LYS A 2 32.00 -30.38 18.24
N LYS A 3 33.04 -30.97 17.64
CA LYS A 3 33.14 -31.09 16.16
C LYS A 3 32.17 -32.10 15.55
N VAL A 4 31.74 -33.12 16.30
CA VAL A 4 30.78 -34.14 15.83
C VAL A 4 29.35 -33.60 15.93
N LEU A 5 29.05 -32.78 16.94
CA LEU A 5 27.75 -32.09 17.06
C LEU A 5 27.51 -31.08 15.93
N LEU A 6 28.52 -30.31 15.51
CA LEU A 6 28.40 -29.35 14.41
C LEU A 6 28.15 -30.04 13.05
N SER A 7 28.72 -31.23 12.83
CA SER A 7 28.46 -32.03 11.63
C SER A 7 27.04 -32.60 11.58
N LEU A 8 26.49 -33.00 12.74
CA LEU A 8 25.12 -33.51 12.84
C LEU A 8 24.06 -32.42 12.65
N VAL A 9 24.31 -31.19 13.12
CA VAL A 9 23.41 -30.04 12.88
C VAL A 9 23.44 -29.61 11.41
N ALA A 10 24.59 -29.66 10.73
CA ALA A 10 24.68 -29.37 9.30
C ALA A 10 23.97 -30.43 8.43
N LEU A 11 24.01 -31.71 8.82
CA LEU A 11 23.25 -32.77 8.13
C LEU A 11 21.74 -32.68 8.37
N LEU A 12 21.29 -32.21 9.55
CA LEU A 12 19.88 -31.97 9.84
C LEU A 12 19.31 -30.75 9.09
N LEU A 13 20.14 -29.73 8.83
CA LEU A 13 19.75 -28.57 8.00
C LEU A 13 19.68 -28.88 6.50
N LEU A 14 20.39 -29.90 6.04
CA LEU A 14 20.28 -30.42 4.66
C LEU A 14 19.15 -31.46 4.52
N ALA A 15 18.67 -32.04 5.63
CA ALA A 15 17.56 -32.98 5.64
C ALA A 15 16.18 -32.30 5.64
N SER A 16 16.06 -31.06 6.14
CA SER A 16 14.80 -30.30 6.09
C SER A 16 14.45 -29.81 4.68
N THR A 17 15.44 -29.70 3.77
CA THR A 17 15.19 -29.42 2.35
C THR A 17 14.86 -30.67 1.53
N GLY A 18 15.03 -31.87 2.10
CA GLY A 18 14.81 -33.15 1.41
C GLY A 18 13.50 -33.87 1.75
N MET A 19 12.72 -33.35 2.72
CA MET A 19 11.51 -34.03 3.21
C MET A 19 10.21 -33.63 2.50
N TYR A 20 10.21 -32.55 1.72
CA TYR A 20 9.20 -32.30 0.70
C TYR A 20 9.71 -32.91 -0.61
N GLY A 21 9.72 -34.24 -0.68
CA GLY A 21 10.17 -34.92 -1.90
C GLY A 21 9.39 -34.41 -3.10
N GLN A 22 10.10 -33.95 -4.13
CA GLN A 22 9.67 -33.67 -5.51
C GLN A 22 8.16 -33.88 -5.76
N GLU A 23 7.30 -33.05 -5.17
CA GLU A 23 5.93 -32.97 -5.64
C GLU A 23 6.02 -32.21 -6.95
N ASP A 24 5.85 -32.93 -8.06
CA ASP A 24 5.81 -32.39 -9.41
C ASP A 24 5.01 -31.07 -9.38
N ALA A 25 5.63 -29.97 -9.81
CA ALA A 25 5.06 -28.64 -9.65
C ALA A 25 3.66 -28.55 -10.28
N GLY A 26 3.45 -29.26 -11.39
CA GLY A 26 2.15 -29.41 -12.04
C GLY A 26 1.11 -30.15 -11.20
N LYS A 27 1.49 -31.20 -10.46
CA LYS A 27 0.60 -31.90 -9.51
C LYS A 27 0.23 -31.00 -8.33
N ALA A 28 1.21 -30.34 -7.71
CA ALA A 28 0.97 -29.41 -6.61
C ALA A 28 0.02 -28.28 -7.04
N TYR A 29 0.26 -27.67 -8.20
CA TYR A 29 -0.63 -26.67 -8.80
C TYR A 29 -2.06 -27.19 -9.00
N LYS A 30 -2.23 -28.35 -9.66
CA LYS A 30 -3.57 -28.92 -9.91
C LYS A 30 -4.32 -29.21 -8.61
N LYS A 31 -3.62 -29.68 -7.58
CA LYS A 31 -4.19 -29.94 -6.26
C LYS A 31 -4.59 -28.63 -5.57
N ALA A 32 -3.73 -27.61 -5.58
CA ALA A 32 -4.03 -26.28 -5.04
C ALA A 32 -5.30 -25.69 -5.68
N LYS A 33 -5.40 -25.73 -7.02
CA LYS A 33 -6.58 -25.29 -7.77
C LYS A 33 -7.85 -26.03 -7.36
N THR A 34 -7.77 -27.34 -7.17
CA THR A 34 -8.90 -28.17 -6.74
C THR A 34 -9.36 -27.80 -5.33
N LEU A 35 -8.41 -27.55 -4.42
CA LEU A 35 -8.71 -27.14 -3.04
C LEU A 35 -9.33 -25.74 -2.98
N LEU A 36 -8.85 -24.79 -3.79
CA LEU A 36 -9.51 -23.49 -3.96
C LEU A 36 -10.95 -23.67 -4.46
N GLY A 37 -11.17 -24.51 -5.47
CA GLY A 37 -12.51 -24.82 -5.98
C GLY A 37 -13.43 -25.38 -4.90
N ASN A 38 -12.94 -26.30 -4.07
CA ASN A 38 -13.71 -26.83 -2.93
C ASN A 38 -14.05 -25.75 -1.90
N PHE A 39 -13.12 -24.84 -1.63
CA PHE A 39 -13.37 -23.69 -0.76
C PHE A 39 -14.47 -22.79 -1.33
N ASN A 40 -14.41 -22.46 -2.61
CA ASN A 40 -15.39 -21.57 -3.25
C ASN A 40 -16.83 -22.15 -3.24
N VAL A 41 -16.99 -23.47 -3.20
CA VAL A 41 -18.31 -24.13 -3.12
C VAL A 41 -18.88 -24.08 -1.70
N ASP A 42 -18.06 -24.25 -0.68
CA ASP A 42 -18.48 -24.27 0.72
C ASP A 42 -17.39 -23.66 1.62
N PRO A 43 -17.30 -22.31 1.67
CA PRO A 43 -16.23 -21.63 2.41
C PRO A 43 -16.20 -22.01 3.90
N SER A 44 -17.37 -22.18 4.51
CA SER A 44 -17.52 -22.42 5.95
C SER A 44 -16.90 -23.74 6.41
N ASN A 45 -16.93 -24.79 5.57
CA ASN A 45 -16.38 -26.10 5.93
C ASN A 45 -14.99 -26.38 5.33
N ASN A 46 -14.43 -25.45 4.56
CA ASN A 46 -13.21 -25.70 3.78
C ASN A 46 -12.08 -24.68 4.01
N GLU A 47 -12.12 -23.89 5.10
CA GLU A 47 -11.03 -22.97 5.46
C GLU A 47 -9.66 -23.68 5.51
N GLY A 48 -9.60 -24.88 6.09
CA GLY A 48 -8.37 -25.69 6.13
C GLY A 48 -7.86 -26.09 4.75
N LYS A 49 -8.76 -26.29 3.77
CA LYS A 49 -8.38 -26.59 2.38
C LYS A 49 -7.79 -25.36 1.68
N LEU A 50 -8.27 -24.16 1.98
CA LEU A 50 -7.67 -22.94 1.43
C LEU A 50 -6.24 -22.75 1.94
N GLN A 51 -5.98 -23.05 3.22
CA GLN A 51 -4.62 -23.04 3.77
C GLN A 51 -3.72 -24.09 3.11
N GLU A 52 -4.22 -25.31 2.87
CA GLU A 52 -3.49 -26.33 2.12
C GLU A 52 -3.24 -25.89 0.66
N ALA A 53 -4.21 -25.24 0.02
CA ALA A 53 -4.04 -24.68 -1.33
C ALA A 53 -2.90 -23.66 -1.38
N LYS A 54 -2.80 -22.79 -0.37
CA LYS A 54 -1.69 -21.84 -0.22
C LYS A 54 -0.34 -22.54 -0.13
N GLN A 55 -0.23 -23.57 0.71
CA GLN A 55 1.03 -24.31 0.86
C GLN A 55 1.46 -24.97 -0.46
N LEU A 56 0.52 -25.61 -1.16
CA LEU A 56 0.80 -26.30 -2.42
C LEU A 56 1.14 -25.33 -3.56
N ILE A 57 0.48 -24.17 -3.64
CA ILE A 57 0.80 -23.17 -4.67
C ILE A 57 2.16 -22.50 -4.40
N ASP A 58 2.58 -22.40 -3.14
CA ASP A 58 3.92 -21.94 -2.76
C ASP A 58 5.00 -22.95 -3.14
N VAL A 59 4.76 -24.25 -2.90
CA VAL A 59 5.65 -25.33 -3.37
C VAL A 59 5.79 -25.29 -4.89
N ALA A 60 4.67 -25.17 -5.61
CA ALA A 60 4.68 -25.09 -7.07
C ALA A 60 5.44 -23.85 -7.58
N ALA A 61 5.27 -22.68 -6.94
CA ALA A 61 6.00 -21.45 -7.30
C ALA A 61 7.51 -21.59 -7.10
N ALA A 62 7.94 -22.19 -5.98
CA ALA A 62 9.35 -22.34 -5.62
C ALA A 62 10.15 -23.21 -6.62
N SER A 63 9.47 -24.08 -7.39
CA SER A 63 10.12 -24.88 -8.43
C SER A 63 10.62 -24.05 -9.62
N GLY A 64 10.00 -22.91 -9.91
CA GLY A 64 10.24 -22.10 -11.11
C GLY A 64 9.78 -22.73 -12.43
N GLU A 65 9.26 -23.97 -12.42
CA GLU A 65 8.86 -24.72 -13.62
C GLU A 65 7.64 -24.10 -14.32
N LEU A 66 6.73 -23.50 -13.54
CA LEU A 66 5.48 -22.91 -14.01
C LEU A 66 5.56 -21.41 -14.28
N LYS A 67 6.77 -20.83 -14.31
CA LYS A 67 6.94 -19.36 -14.42
C LYS A 67 6.37 -18.75 -15.70
N SER A 68 6.24 -19.52 -16.78
CA SER A 68 5.65 -19.09 -18.04
C SER A 68 4.16 -19.45 -18.17
N ASP A 69 3.55 -20.06 -17.15
CA ASP A 69 2.13 -20.41 -17.15
C ASP A 69 1.31 -19.29 -16.50
N ALA A 70 0.63 -18.48 -17.32
CA ALA A 70 -0.23 -17.40 -16.82
C ALA A 70 -1.36 -17.91 -15.91
N LYS A 71 -1.92 -19.10 -16.17
CA LYS A 71 -3.02 -19.66 -15.36
C LYS A 71 -2.55 -20.13 -14.00
N PHE A 72 -1.30 -20.59 -13.91
CA PHE A 72 -0.68 -20.87 -12.62
C PHE A 72 -0.62 -19.59 -11.77
N TRP A 73 -0.12 -18.50 -12.35
CA TRP A 73 -0.03 -17.21 -11.66
C TRP A 73 -1.39 -16.61 -11.30
N ILE A 74 -2.39 -16.72 -12.17
CA ILE A 74 -3.78 -16.31 -11.86
C ILE A 74 -4.31 -17.10 -10.66
N THR A 75 -4.20 -18.43 -10.66
CA THR A 75 -4.66 -19.24 -9.51
C THR A 75 -3.90 -18.93 -8.24
N ARG A 76 -2.60 -18.62 -8.32
CA ARG A 76 -1.84 -18.14 -7.15
C ARG A 76 -2.44 -16.84 -6.63
N GLY A 77 -2.68 -15.86 -7.49
CA GLY A 77 -3.33 -14.61 -7.12
C GLY A 77 -4.71 -14.82 -6.49
N GLU A 78 -5.52 -15.71 -7.04
CA GLU A 78 -6.85 -16.04 -6.53
C GLU A 78 -6.80 -16.61 -5.12
N ILE A 79 -5.90 -17.56 -4.84
CA ILE A 79 -5.73 -18.16 -3.50
C ILE A 79 -5.37 -17.07 -2.49
N TYR A 80 -4.42 -16.20 -2.84
CA TYR A 80 -3.93 -15.15 -1.96
C TYR A 80 -4.97 -14.03 -1.72
N ASN A 81 -5.69 -13.59 -2.76
CA ASN A 81 -6.82 -12.68 -2.59
C ASN A 81 -7.93 -13.31 -1.73
N THR A 82 -8.23 -14.59 -1.94
CA THR A 82 -9.27 -15.28 -1.16
C THR A 82 -8.91 -15.28 0.33
N LEU A 83 -7.66 -15.56 0.68
CA LEU A 83 -7.18 -15.50 2.06
C LEU A 83 -7.36 -14.10 2.67
N ALA A 84 -6.85 -13.06 1.99
CA ALA A 84 -7.00 -11.69 2.47
C ALA A 84 -8.48 -11.26 2.55
N SER A 85 -9.31 -11.65 1.59
CA SER A 85 -10.74 -11.35 1.58
C SER A 85 -11.47 -11.98 2.75
N GLN A 86 -11.09 -13.18 3.23
CA GLN A 86 -11.73 -13.76 4.41
C GLN A 86 -11.53 -12.88 5.65
N ASP A 87 -10.32 -12.33 5.83
CA ASP A 87 -10.00 -11.47 6.96
C ASP A 87 -10.70 -10.11 6.84
N ILE A 88 -10.74 -9.53 5.65
CA ILE A 88 -11.48 -8.29 5.38
C ILE A 88 -12.99 -8.48 5.57
N ASN A 89 -13.56 -9.61 5.19
CA ASN A 89 -14.98 -9.89 5.41
C ASN A 89 -15.31 -9.99 6.91
N LYS A 90 -14.40 -10.54 7.73
CA LYS A 90 -14.56 -10.56 9.20
C LYS A 90 -14.52 -9.14 9.78
N LEU A 91 -13.63 -8.29 9.28
CA LEU A 91 -13.56 -6.87 9.67
C LEU A 91 -14.85 -6.11 9.33
N LEU A 92 -15.43 -6.34 8.15
CA LEU A 92 -16.69 -5.68 7.75
C LEU A 92 -17.87 -6.06 8.65
N ILE A 93 -17.88 -7.28 9.18
CA ILE A 93 -18.93 -7.77 10.10
C ILE A 93 -18.67 -7.30 11.53
N ASN A 94 -17.41 -7.24 11.95
CA ASN A 94 -16.98 -6.80 13.27
C ASN A 94 -15.85 -5.77 13.14
N PRO A 95 -16.15 -4.46 13.26
CA PRO A 95 -15.14 -3.40 13.19
C PRO A 95 -14.03 -3.48 14.25
N GLU A 96 -14.24 -4.23 15.34
CA GLU A 96 -13.22 -4.49 16.37
C GLU A 96 -12.31 -5.69 16.02
N TYR A 97 -12.59 -6.39 14.92
CA TYR A 97 -11.77 -7.50 14.46
C TYR A 97 -10.36 -7.01 14.12
N LYS A 98 -9.37 -7.58 14.80
CA LYS A 98 -7.96 -7.31 14.49
C LYS A 98 -7.57 -8.13 13.27
N LEU A 99 -7.22 -7.44 12.20
CA LEU A 99 -6.68 -8.09 11.01
C LEU A 99 -5.43 -8.90 11.38
N PRO A 100 -5.32 -10.16 10.95
CA PRO A 100 -4.09 -10.91 11.08
C PRO A 100 -2.93 -10.18 10.38
N GLU A 101 -1.73 -10.22 10.95
CA GLU A 101 -0.51 -9.62 10.36
C GLU A 101 -0.25 -10.07 8.91
N GLY A 102 -0.69 -11.29 8.55
CA GLY A 102 -0.55 -11.84 7.21
C GLY A 102 -1.51 -11.27 6.16
N THR A 103 -2.49 -10.43 6.54
CA THR A 103 -3.55 -9.95 5.61
C THR A 103 -2.97 -9.11 4.49
N GLU A 104 -2.18 -8.08 4.82
CA GLU A 104 -1.53 -7.22 3.82
C GLU A 104 -0.58 -8.04 2.94
N LYS A 105 0.18 -8.96 3.56
CA LYS A 105 1.11 -9.83 2.85
C LYS A 105 0.37 -10.69 1.83
N ASN A 106 -0.77 -11.26 2.19
CA ASN A 106 -1.55 -12.07 1.28
C ASN A 106 -2.06 -11.24 0.09
N ALA A 107 -2.62 -10.05 0.32
CA ALA A 107 -3.05 -9.18 -0.77
C ALA A 107 -1.88 -8.72 -1.66
N SER A 108 -0.71 -8.46 -1.06
CA SER A 108 0.52 -8.10 -1.79
C SER A 108 1.07 -9.25 -2.64
N GLU A 109 1.07 -10.49 -2.12
CA GLU A 109 1.45 -11.68 -2.88
C GLU A 109 0.51 -11.93 -4.06
N ALA A 110 -0.78 -11.59 -3.92
CA ALA A 110 -1.72 -11.64 -5.03
C ALA A 110 -1.37 -10.61 -6.12
N VAL A 111 -1.05 -9.37 -5.74
CA VAL A 111 -0.58 -8.34 -6.69
C VAL A 111 0.61 -8.84 -7.50
N GLU A 112 1.63 -9.40 -6.83
CA GLU A 112 2.81 -9.92 -7.51
C GLU A 112 2.48 -11.11 -8.42
N ALA A 113 1.61 -12.02 -7.97
CA ALA A 113 1.16 -13.13 -8.80
C ALA A 113 0.45 -12.64 -10.08
N TYR A 114 -0.45 -11.66 -9.99
CA TYR A 114 -1.13 -11.15 -11.18
C TYR A 114 -0.21 -10.33 -12.10
N LYS A 115 0.79 -9.61 -11.58
CA LYS A 115 1.84 -8.99 -12.41
C LYS A 115 2.59 -10.04 -13.23
N MET A 116 2.92 -11.18 -12.60
CA MET A 116 3.55 -12.31 -13.29
C MET A 116 2.60 -12.95 -14.30
N ALA A 117 1.31 -13.05 -13.99
CA ALA A 117 0.31 -13.55 -14.93
C ALA A 117 0.19 -12.67 -16.19
N ILE A 118 0.15 -11.34 -16.03
CA ILE A 118 0.13 -10.40 -17.17
C ILE A 118 1.38 -10.59 -18.04
N SER A 119 2.55 -10.71 -17.40
CA SER A 119 3.83 -10.90 -18.10
C SER A 119 3.92 -12.23 -18.85
N ALA A 120 3.26 -13.27 -18.34
CA ALA A 120 3.24 -14.61 -18.93
C ALA A 120 2.05 -14.86 -19.87
N ALA A 121 1.11 -13.91 -19.99
CA ALA A 121 -0.14 -14.11 -20.72
C ALA A 121 0.11 -14.27 -22.23
N GLU A 122 -0.39 -15.37 -22.80
CA GLU A 122 -0.39 -15.60 -24.24
C GLU A 122 -1.72 -15.22 -24.89
N LYS A 123 -2.79 -15.13 -24.07
CA LYS A 123 -4.15 -14.90 -24.53
C LYS A 123 -4.77 -13.71 -23.82
N LYS A 124 -5.57 -12.94 -24.57
CA LYS A 124 -6.24 -11.74 -24.07
C LYS A 124 -7.10 -11.97 -22.83
N TYR A 125 -7.74 -13.14 -22.71
CA TYR A 125 -8.54 -13.44 -21.52
C TYR A 125 -7.66 -13.64 -20.27
N GLU A 126 -6.43 -14.14 -20.41
CA GLU A 126 -5.52 -14.34 -19.28
C GLU A 126 -5.05 -12.98 -18.72
N THR A 127 -4.75 -12.04 -19.61
CA THR A 127 -4.48 -10.65 -19.22
C THR A 127 -5.68 -10.03 -18.50
N ARG A 128 -6.91 -10.22 -19.02
CA ARG A 128 -8.13 -9.68 -18.41
C ARG A 128 -8.40 -10.30 -17.04
N ASP A 129 -8.29 -11.62 -16.91
CA ASP A 129 -8.49 -12.31 -15.64
C ASP A 129 -7.48 -11.82 -14.59
N ALA A 130 -6.22 -11.62 -14.98
CA ALA A 130 -5.20 -11.06 -14.10
C ALA A 130 -5.46 -9.59 -13.73
N GLN A 131 -5.94 -8.77 -14.66
CA GLN A 131 -6.34 -7.37 -14.40
C GLN A 131 -7.52 -7.29 -13.43
N THR A 132 -8.55 -8.14 -13.58
CA THR A 132 -9.65 -8.25 -12.62
C THR A 132 -9.14 -8.65 -11.24
N GLY A 133 -8.22 -9.61 -11.19
CA GLY A 133 -7.54 -10.02 -9.96
C GLY A 133 -6.77 -8.90 -9.28
N LEU A 134 -6.04 -8.07 -10.04
CA LEU A 134 -5.33 -6.89 -9.54
C LEU A 134 -6.28 -5.85 -8.95
N SER A 135 -7.40 -5.56 -9.61
CA SER A 135 -8.41 -4.64 -9.08
C SER A 135 -8.94 -5.10 -7.72
N GLU A 136 -9.18 -6.41 -7.57
CA GLU A 136 -9.58 -6.98 -6.29
C GLU A 136 -8.47 -6.88 -5.24
N SER A 137 -7.21 -7.15 -5.60
CA SER A 137 -6.08 -6.98 -4.69
C SER A 137 -5.94 -5.53 -4.22
N ALA A 138 -6.13 -4.56 -5.11
CA ALA A 138 -6.12 -3.13 -4.76
C ALA A 138 -7.26 -2.77 -3.79
N ARG A 139 -8.47 -3.31 -4.00
CA ARG A 139 -9.60 -3.14 -3.08
C ARG A 139 -9.30 -3.69 -1.68
N LEU A 140 -8.69 -4.88 -1.60
CA LEU A 140 -8.29 -5.50 -0.34
C LEU A 140 -7.20 -4.69 0.37
N LEU A 141 -6.17 -4.25 -0.35
CA LEU A 141 -5.11 -3.38 0.17
C LEU A 141 -5.66 -2.04 0.67
N ASN A 142 -6.64 -1.46 -0.03
CA ASN A 142 -7.29 -0.24 0.43
C ASN A 142 -8.02 -0.45 1.76
N ALA A 143 -8.73 -1.57 1.92
CA ALA A 143 -9.38 -1.89 3.19
C ALA A 143 -8.37 -2.12 4.33
N VAL A 144 -7.26 -2.80 4.07
CA VAL A 144 -6.14 -2.95 5.03
C VAL A 144 -5.58 -1.58 5.42
N GLY A 145 -5.25 -0.74 4.44
CA GLY A 145 -4.68 0.58 4.67
C GLY A 145 -5.60 1.49 5.48
N ASN A 146 -6.91 1.47 5.19
CA ASN A 146 -7.90 2.24 5.92
C ASN A 146 -8.06 1.76 7.37
N GLN A 147 -7.95 0.46 7.63
CA GLN A 147 -7.96 -0.06 9.00
C GLN A 147 -6.75 0.43 9.79
N HIS A 148 -5.55 0.34 9.23
CA HIS A 148 -4.34 0.87 9.87
C HIS A 148 -4.43 2.38 10.09
N LEU A 149 -4.98 3.13 9.13
CA LEU A 149 -5.21 4.56 9.28
C LEU A 149 -6.16 4.87 10.45
N GLN A 150 -7.26 4.12 10.59
CA GLN A 150 -8.19 4.28 11.72
C GLN A 150 -7.52 4.02 13.06
N LEU A 151 -6.56 3.08 13.10
CA LEU A 151 -5.75 2.76 14.28
C LEU A 151 -4.55 3.70 14.46
N GLN A 152 -4.36 4.68 13.57
CA GLN A 152 -3.22 5.61 13.53
C GLN A 152 -1.85 4.91 13.35
N GLU A 153 -1.87 3.71 12.76
CA GLU A 153 -0.70 2.91 12.36
C GLU A 153 -0.21 3.40 10.99
N TYR A 154 0.36 4.60 10.96
CA TYR A 154 0.61 5.33 9.71
C TYR A 154 1.63 4.66 8.77
N ALA A 155 2.60 3.90 9.31
CA ALA A 155 3.60 3.22 8.49
C ALA A 155 2.99 2.04 7.71
N GLU A 156 2.15 1.26 8.40
CA GLU A 156 1.38 0.15 7.86
C GLU A 156 0.30 0.67 6.88
N ALA A 157 -0.40 1.75 7.24
CA ALA A 157 -1.35 2.42 6.35
C ALA A 157 -0.68 2.87 5.05
N TYR A 158 0.46 3.57 5.15
CA TYR A 158 1.24 3.97 3.98
C TYR A 158 1.65 2.76 3.13
N SER A 159 2.18 1.70 3.76
CA SER A 159 2.61 0.49 3.05
C SER A 159 1.50 -0.11 2.19
N ALA A 160 0.27 -0.22 2.72
CA ALA A 160 -0.86 -0.77 1.98
C ALA A 160 -1.41 0.21 0.94
N LEU A 161 -1.63 1.48 1.30
CA LEU A 161 -2.23 2.49 0.44
C LEU A 161 -1.34 2.85 -0.76
N GLN A 162 -0.01 2.88 -0.59
CA GLN A 162 0.92 3.10 -1.70
C GLN A 162 0.81 1.99 -2.76
N LYS A 163 0.63 0.73 -2.35
CA LYS A 163 0.46 -0.38 -3.30
C LYS A 163 -0.82 -0.21 -4.13
N VAL A 164 -1.87 0.42 -3.59
CA VAL A 164 -3.09 0.74 -4.36
C VAL A 164 -2.78 1.72 -5.49
N LEU A 165 -1.98 2.76 -5.22
CA LEU A 165 -1.51 3.70 -6.27
C LEU A 165 -0.61 3.01 -7.29
N ASP A 166 0.26 2.10 -6.85
CA ASP A 166 1.13 1.34 -7.74
C ASP A 166 0.31 0.45 -8.69
N VAL A 167 -0.73 -0.21 -8.18
CA VAL A 167 -1.66 -1.01 -8.99
C VAL A 167 -2.46 -0.10 -9.94
N HIS A 168 -2.95 1.05 -9.48
CA HIS A 168 -3.64 2.02 -10.35
C HIS A 168 -2.76 2.44 -11.53
N ASN A 169 -1.50 2.82 -11.26
CA ASN A 169 -0.55 3.21 -12.29
C ASN A 169 -0.20 2.07 -13.25
N LEU A 170 -0.06 0.84 -12.73
CA LEU A 170 0.15 -0.34 -13.56
C LEU A 170 -1.05 -0.59 -14.48
N MET A 171 -2.27 -0.56 -13.94
CA MET A 171 -3.50 -0.76 -14.72
C MET A 171 -3.62 0.27 -15.86
N ALA A 172 -3.33 1.54 -15.58
CA ALA A 172 -3.29 2.59 -16.60
C ALA A 172 -2.24 2.32 -17.69
N LYS A 173 -1.03 1.89 -17.29
CA LYS A 173 0.05 1.54 -18.24
C LYS A 173 -0.32 0.35 -19.13
N GLU A 174 -1.01 -0.64 -18.59
CA GLU A 174 -1.49 -1.83 -19.31
C GLU A 174 -2.77 -1.57 -20.14
N GLY A 175 -3.31 -0.34 -20.12
CA GLY A 175 -4.54 0.03 -20.81
C GLY A 175 -5.78 -0.69 -20.26
N ALA A 176 -5.74 -1.06 -18.98
CA ALA A 176 -6.81 -1.72 -18.26
C ALA A 176 -7.82 -0.72 -17.67
N GLU A 177 -8.93 -1.22 -17.16
CA GLU A 177 -9.85 -0.40 -16.37
C GLU A 177 -9.14 0.14 -15.12
N PRO A 178 -9.32 1.42 -14.78
CA PRO A 178 -8.60 2.00 -13.66
C PRO A 178 -9.13 1.48 -12.32
N VAL A 179 -8.26 1.39 -11.31
CA VAL A 179 -8.66 1.06 -9.92
C VAL A 179 -9.64 2.09 -9.35
N PHE A 180 -9.46 3.35 -9.75
CA PHE A 180 -10.31 4.48 -9.38
C PHE A 180 -10.93 5.03 -10.67
N GLU A 181 -12.25 5.07 -10.74
CA GLU A 181 -12.94 5.56 -11.94
C GLU A 181 -12.77 7.07 -12.12
N ASN A 182 -12.83 7.83 -11.03
CA ASN A 182 -12.73 9.29 -11.06
C ASN A 182 -11.31 9.75 -10.68
N PRO A 183 -10.73 10.73 -11.41
CA PRO A 183 -9.46 11.34 -11.05
C PRO A 183 -9.43 11.93 -9.63
N GLU A 184 -10.56 12.45 -9.16
CA GLU A 184 -10.71 13.02 -7.82
C GLU A 184 -10.49 11.97 -6.72
N ASP A 185 -10.93 10.72 -6.95
CA ASP A 185 -10.72 9.61 -6.02
C ASP A 185 -9.23 9.23 -5.95
N VAL A 186 -8.51 9.32 -7.08
CA VAL A 186 -7.04 9.12 -7.13
C VAL A 186 -6.34 10.20 -6.31
N ASP A 187 -6.74 11.47 -6.48
CA ASP A 187 -6.12 12.59 -5.78
C ASP A 187 -6.40 12.53 -4.27
N GLN A 188 -7.62 12.18 -3.87
CA GLN A 188 -7.96 11.94 -2.46
C GLN A 188 -7.14 10.78 -1.88
N HIS A 189 -7.04 9.65 -2.59
CA HIS A 189 -6.22 8.52 -2.14
C HIS A 189 -4.74 8.88 -2.04
N THR A 190 -4.24 9.67 -3.00
CA THR A 190 -2.87 10.19 -3.02
C THR A 190 -2.62 11.09 -1.82
N PHE A 191 -3.58 11.96 -1.47
CA PHE A 191 -3.48 12.84 -0.29
C PHE A 191 -3.40 12.04 1.00
N VAL A 192 -4.29 11.07 1.20
CA VAL A 192 -4.27 10.20 2.38
C VAL A 192 -2.96 9.41 2.46
N THR A 193 -2.46 8.90 1.32
CA THR A 193 -1.19 8.18 1.26
C THR A 193 -0.01 9.10 1.59
N ALA A 194 0.01 10.34 1.09
CA ALA A 194 1.02 11.35 1.39
C ALA A 194 1.06 11.72 2.88
N PHE A 195 -0.13 11.89 3.47
CA PHE A 195 -0.27 12.13 4.90
C PHE A 195 0.28 10.97 5.73
N CYS A 196 -0.09 9.73 5.41
CA CYS A 196 0.44 8.55 6.10
C CYS A 196 1.97 8.46 5.96
N ALA A 197 2.50 8.68 4.74
CA ALA A 197 3.93 8.71 4.48
C ALA A 197 4.65 9.73 5.37
N ARG A 198 4.10 10.94 5.50
CA ARG A 198 4.67 12.00 6.34
C ARG A 198 4.67 11.59 7.82
N GLN A 199 3.54 11.10 8.33
CA GLN A 199 3.42 10.66 9.72
C GLN A 199 4.35 9.47 10.04
N ALA A 200 4.64 8.63 9.04
CA ALA A 200 5.55 7.52 9.11
C ALA A 200 7.03 7.88 8.85
N ASN A 201 7.37 9.18 8.75
CA ASN A 201 8.70 9.69 8.43
C ASN A 201 9.28 9.15 7.10
N GLN A 202 8.42 8.81 6.13
CA GLN A 202 8.79 8.44 4.77
C GLN A 202 8.96 9.70 3.92
N THR A 203 9.92 10.55 4.28
CA THR A 203 10.10 11.91 3.77
C THR A 203 10.09 11.99 2.24
N GLU A 204 10.93 11.21 1.55
CA GLU A 204 11.00 11.30 0.08
C GLU A 204 9.68 10.91 -0.61
N ALA A 205 9.01 9.89 -0.08
CA ALA A 205 7.72 9.44 -0.62
C ALA A 205 6.63 10.50 -0.39
N ALA A 206 6.52 11.02 0.83
CA ALA A 206 5.59 12.09 1.17
C ALA A 206 5.83 13.32 0.28
N LYS A 207 7.09 13.72 0.07
CA LYS A 207 7.46 14.86 -0.78
C LYS A 207 6.98 14.66 -2.20
N SER A 208 7.24 13.48 -2.77
CA SER A 208 6.81 13.14 -4.14
C SER A 208 5.29 13.16 -4.28
N LEU A 209 4.55 12.62 -3.31
CA LEU A 209 3.09 12.57 -3.35
C LEU A 209 2.47 13.97 -3.16
N PHE A 210 2.93 14.75 -2.19
CA PHE A 210 2.47 16.14 -2.01
C PHE A 210 2.83 17.01 -3.22
N LYS A 211 4.01 16.84 -3.81
CA LYS A 211 4.38 17.52 -5.05
C LYS A 211 3.40 17.18 -6.18
N THR A 212 3.05 15.91 -6.33
CA THR A 212 2.10 15.46 -7.37
C THR A 212 0.75 16.17 -7.22
N LEU A 213 0.25 16.30 -6.00
CA LEU A 213 -1.01 17.02 -5.72
C LEU A 213 -0.88 18.53 -5.92
N TYR A 214 0.25 19.11 -5.51
CA TYR A 214 0.57 20.52 -5.71
C TYR A 214 0.64 20.90 -7.20
N ASP A 215 1.25 20.06 -8.03
CA ASP A 215 1.38 20.27 -9.48
C ASP A 215 0.01 20.18 -10.18
N LYS A 216 -0.96 19.49 -9.57
CA LYS A 216 -2.35 19.37 -10.04
C LYS A 216 -3.29 20.45 -9.52
N ASP A 217 -2.79 21.42 -8.75
CA ASP A 217 -3.61 22.42 -8.07
C ASP A 217 -4.69 21.81 -7.14
N TYR A 218 -4.42 20.64 -6.54
CA TYR A 218 -5.40 19.94 -5.69
C TYR A 218 -5.90 20.86 -4.57
N ALA A 219 -7.22 20.94 -4.40
CA ALA A 219 -7.88 21.97 -3.60
C ALA A 219 -7.88 21.67 -2.09
N GLU A 220 -6.72 21.35 -1.53
CA GLU A 220 -6.55 21.01 -0.11
C GLU A 220 -5.38 21.83 0.50
N PRO A 221 -5.65 22.77 1.44
CA PRO A 221 -4.62 23.59 2.08
C PRO A 221 -3.47 22.78 2.68
N GLN A 222 -3.76 21.60 3.23
CA GLN A 222 -2.73 20.74 3.82
C GLN A 222 -1.68 20.31 2.80
N VAL A 223 -2.01 20.16 1.51
CA VAL A 223 -0.99 19.83 0.49
C VAL A 223 0.08 20.90 0.42
N TYR A 224 -0.33 22.17 0.38
CA TYR A 224 0.58 23.31 0.27
C TYR A 224 1.36 23.53 1.56
N ALA A 225 0.69 23.44 2.72
CA ALA A 225 1.34 23.55 4.03
C ALA A 225 2.39 22.45 4.23
N ASN A 226 2.04 21.20 3.91
CA ASN A 226 2.95 20.08 4.05
C ASN A 226 4.13 20.20 3.07
N TYR A 227 3.89 20.47 1.78
CA TYR A 227 4.95 20.58 0.79
C TYR A 227 5.88 21.77 1.07
N PHE A 228 5.34 22.91 1.49
CA PHE A 228 6.11 24.06 1.98
C PHE A 228 7.07 23.68 3.10
N SER A 229 6.55 23.00 4.13
CA SER A 229 7.35 22.56 5.27
C SER A 229 8.46 21.59 4.85
N MET A 230 8.22 20.71 3.88
CA MET A 230 9.25 19.76 3.42
C MET A 230 10.35 20.47 2.65
N LEU A 231 9.99 21.39 1.73
CA LEU A 231 10.98 22.18 0.98
C LEU A 231 11.82 23.08 1.87
N SER A 232 11.19 23.80 2.81
CA SER A 232 11.92 24.76 3.66
C SER A 232 12.78 24.09 4.73
N VAL A 233 12.26 23.05 5.38
CA VAL A 233 12.87 22.51 6.61
C VAL A 233 13.77 21.33 6.34
N GLU A 234 13.35 20.44 5.45
CA GLU A 234 14.04 19.16 5.22
C GLU A 234 15.08 19.32 4.10
N GLU A 235 14.78 20.15 3.10
CA GLU A 235 15.64 20.35 1.92
C GLU A 235 16.41 21.67 1.90
N GLY A 236 16.06 22.64 2.76
CA GLY A 236 16.65 23.98 2.77
C GLY A 236 16.38 24.80 1.50
N GLN A 237 15.32 24.47 0.76
CA GLN A 237 14.94 25.11 -0.50
C GLN A 237 13.95 26.26 -0.25
N GLU A 238 14.39 27.31 0.43
CA GLU A 238 13.55 28.43 0.88
C GLU A 238 12.77 29.10 -0.26
N ASP A 239 13.43 29.47 -1.36
CA ASP A 239 12.78 30.15 -2.48
C ASP A 239 11.63 29.31 -3.09
N ALA A 240 11.86 28.00 -3.24
CA ALA A 240 10.85 27.08 -3.73
C ALA A 240 9.70 26.92 -2.73
N ALA A 241 10.01 26.84 -1.44
CA ALA A 241 9.01 26.79 -0.39
C ALA A 241 8.13 28.05 -0.40
N LEU A 242 8.72 29.25 -0.42
CA LEU A 242 7.98 30.50 -0.45
C LEU A 242 7.07 30.61 -1.69
N ALA A 243 7.50 30.09 -2.84
CA ALA A 243 6.64 30.01 -4.03
C ALA A 243 5.42 29.09 -3.81
N VAL A 244 5.59 27.94 -3.14
CA VAL A 244 4.49 27.04 -2.76
C VAL A 244 3.53 27.75 -1.79
N MET A 245 4.06 28.46 -0.79
CA MET A 245 3.26 29.19 0.19
C MET A 245 2.43 30.30 -0.45
N GLU A 246 3.02 31.10 -1.33
CA GLU A 246 2.32 32.16 -2.07
C GLU A 246 1.19 31.59 -2.94
N LYS A 247 1.43 30.48 -3.64
CA LYS A 247 0.40 29.79 -4.40
C LYS A 247 -0.73 29.27 -3.50
N GLY A 248 -0.39 28.65 -2.37
CA GLY A 248 -1.36 28.21 -1.37
C GLY A 248 -2.25 29.35 -0.87
N LYS A 249 -1.65 30.48 -0.48
CA LYS A 249 -2.40 31.66 0.02
C LYS A 249 -3.30 32.29 -1.04
N LYS A 250 -2.92 32.22 -2.32
CA LYS A 250 -3.77 32.67 -3.43
C LYS A 250 -4.99 31.76 -3.63
N LEU A 251 -4.82 30.46 -3.49
CA LEU A 251 -5.90 29.48 -3.64
C LEU A 251 -6.82 29.41 -2.42
N PHE A 252 -6.27 29.60 -1.22
CA PHE A 252 -7.01 29.55 0.04
C PHE A 252 -6.78 30.82 0.86
N PRO A 253 -7.34 31.98 0.43
CA PRO A 253 -7.13 33.24 1.11
C PRO A 253 -7.58 33.17 2.57
N GLY A 254 -6.61 33.39 3.47
CA GLY A 254 -6.87 33.45 4.90
C GLY A 254 -7.07 32.11 5.60
N ASN A 255 -6.75 30.99 4.95
CA ASN A 255 -6.68 29.69 5.59
C ASN A 255 -5.68 29.67 6.78
N THR A 256 -6.07 29.04 7.89
CA THR A 256 -5.29 29.06 9.14
C THR A 256 -4.17 28.02 9.14
N GLU A 257 -4.33 26.87 8.49
CA GLU A 257 -3.26 25.87 8.36
C GLU A 257 -2.03 26.44 7.63
N LEU A 258 -2.24 27.19 6.55
CA LEU A 258 -1.15 27.88 5.83
C LEU A 258 -0.48 28.97 6.69
N LEU A 259 -1.29 29.73 7.43
CA LEU A 259 -0.78 30.76 8.35
C LEU A 259 0.10 30.14 9.43
N PHE A 260 -0.31 29.01 10.02
CA PHE A 260 0.47 28.31 11.03
C PHE A 260 1.73 27.66 10.47
N ALA A 261 1.67 27.08 9.27
CA ALA A 261 2.86 26.56 8.60
C ALA A 261 3.90 27.67 8.37
N GLU A 262 3.45 28.85 7.93
CA GLU A 262 4.29 30.04 7.74
C GLU A 262 4.88 30.55 9.08
N ILE A 263 4.06 30.64 10.13
CA ILE A 263 4.49 30.99 11.50
C ILE A 263 5.58 30.03 12.01
N ASN A 264 5.37 28.72 11.88
CA ASN A 264 6.31 27.69 12.33
C ASN A 264 7.64 27.75 11.60
N TYR A 265 7.62 28.10 10.31
CA TYR A 265 8.84 28.35 9.54
C TYR A 265 9.62 29.56 10.08
N TYR A 266 8.98 30.73 10.20
CA TYR A 266 9.67 31.93 10.70
C TYR A 266 10.16 31.80 12.14
N LEU A 267 9.44 31.04 12.99
CA LEU A 267 9.89 30.67 14.33
C LEU A 267 11.19 29.86 14.29
N ARG A 268 11.26 28.84 13.42
CA ARG A 268 12.46 27.99 13.27
C ARG A 268 13.67 28.79 12.75
N GLU A 269 13.45 29.71 11.82
CA GLU A 269 14.50 30.56 11.25
C GLU A 269 14.87 31.76 12.14
N GLU A 270 14.27 31.88 13.34
CA GLU A 270 14.47 32.99 14.28
C GLU A 270 14.17 34.39 13.69
N ARG A 271 13.33 34.44 12.64
CA ARG A 271 12.93 35.66 11.92
C ARG A 271 11.74 36.34 12.60
N LEU A 272 11.95 36.80 13.83
CA LEU A 272 10.88 37.30 14.71
C LEU A 272 10.17 38.56 14.18
N ASP A 273 10.86 39.41 13.41
CA ASP A 273 10.25 40.61 12.83
C ASP A 273 9.16 40.27 11.80
N ASP A 274 9.37 39.20 11.02
CA ASP A 274 8.41 38.68 10.03
C ASP A 274 7.21 37.98 10.69
N LEU A 275 7.36 37.60 11.97
CA LEU A 275 6.44 36.77 12.74
C LEU A 275 5.37 37.58 13.47
N VAL A 276 5.72 38.74 14.06
CA VAL A 276 4.79 39.54 14.89
C VAL A 276 3.51 39.87 14.14
N GLY A 277 3.62 40.26 12.86
CA GLY A 277 2.46 40.56 12.02
C GLY A 277 1.56 39.33 11.80
N LYS A 278 2.14 38.15 11.65
CA LYS A 278 1.42 36.89 11.41
C LYS A 278 0.75 36.37 12.66
N LEU A 279 1.40 36.46 13.82
CA LEU A 279 0.81 36.10 15.11
C LEU A 279 -0.42 36.96 15.43
N LYS A 280 -0.38 38.26 15.13
CA LYS A 280 -1.57 39.13 15.26
C LYS A 280 -2.72 38.65 14.39
N GLN A 281 -2.46 38.31 13.14
CA GLN A 281 -3.48 37.75 12.24
C GLN A 281 -4.03 36.40 12.73
N ALA A 282 -3.18 35.56 13.33
CA ALA A 282 -3.60 34.28 13.90
C ALA A 282 -4.52 34.49 15.12
N ILE A 283 -4.16 35.39 16.05
CA ILE A 283 -4.98 35.74 17.22
C ILE A 283 -6.35 36.29 16.80
N GLU A 284 -6.41 37.11 15.74
CA GLU A 284 -7.68 37.62 15.22
C GLU A 284 -8.59 36.51 14.65
N LYS A 285 -8.01 35.46 14.08
CA LYS A 285 -8.75 34.37 13.43
C LYS A 285 -9.12 33.23 14.38
N GLU A 286 -8.22 32.89 15.29
CA GLU A 286 -8.39 31.81 16.26
C GLU A 286 -8.06 32.31 17.68
N PRO A 287 -8.92 33.17 18.26
CA PRO A 287 -8.65 33.81 19.55
C PRO A 287 -8.57 32.84 20.73
N GLU A 288 -9.15 31.64 20.58
CA GLU A 288 -9.18 30.57 21.59
C GLU A 288 -8.08 29.51 21.38
N ASN A 289 -7.25 29.64 20.34
CA ASN A 289 -6.15 28.71 20.09
C ASN A 289 -4.98 29.04 21.03
N VAL A 290 -5.02 28.46 22.22
CA VAL A 290 -3.95 28.51 23.21
C VAL A 290 -2.86 27.51 22.79
N SER A 291 -1.78 28.07 22.25
CA SER A 291 -0.57 27.35 21.81
C SER A 291 0.04 26.43 22.86
#